data_AF-A0A9X2DTF0-F1
#
_entry.id   AF-A0A9X2DTF0-F1
#
_cell.length_a   1.000
_cell.length_b   1.000
_cell.length_c   1.000
_cell.angle_alpha   90.00
_cell.angle_beta   90.00
_cell.angle_gamma   90.00
#
_symmetry.space_group_name_H-M   'P 1'
#
loop_
_entity.id
_entity.type
_entity.pdbx_description
1 polymer ?
#
loop_
_entity_poly.entity_id
_entity_poly.type
_entity_poly.pdbx_seq_one_letter_code
_entity_poly.pdbx_strand_id
1 'polypeptide(L)'
;MTRESRLLRDGFHPEDFQWRVRKVFDWCGKVEIMIELEELDGCLSFGDTVREAKDGLKEALYLWIRRHGEQQLPEVQQSAHLIILEPPMTTKEFHHVNDEVKKMN
;
A
#
# COMPACT_ATOMS: atom_id res chain seq x y z
N MET A 1 5.42 13.16 -23.56
CA MET A 1 6.06 12.68 -22.31
C MET A 1 5.84 13.73 -21.24
N THR A 2 5.00 13.44 -20.24
CA THR A 2 4.67 14.37 -19.14
C THR A 2 5.84 14.50 -18.17
N ARG A 3 6.01 15.70 -17.60
CA ARG A 3 7.03 16.06 -16.59
C ARG A 3 7.02 15.10 -15.38
N GLU A 4 5.89 14.46 -15.12
CA GLU A 4 5.62 13.48 -14.07
C GLU A 4 6.45 12.19 -14.22
N SER A 5 6.75 11.79 -15.45
CA SER A 5 7.54 10.58 -15.76
C SER A 5 9.06 10.73 -15.53
N ARG A 6 9.52 11.91 -15.10
CA ARG A 6 10.94 12.20 -14.84
C ARG A 6 11.37 11.94 -13.40
N LEU A 7 10.48 12.11 -12.41
CA LEU A 7 10.80 11.88 -11.00
C LEU A 7 11.02 10.39 -10.69
N LEU A 8 10.34 9.50 -11.40
CA LEU A 8 10.48 8.04 -11.27
C LEU A 8 11.64 7.45 -12.09
N ARG A 9 12.33 8.25 -12.92
CA ARG A 9 13.41 7.73 -13.78
C ARG A 9 14.79 7.73 -13.12
N ASP A 10 15.01 8.60 -12.13
CA ASP A 10 16.25 8.72 -11.33
C ASP A 10 15.96 8.85 -9.82
N GLY A 11 14.76 8.45 -9.35
CA GLY A 11 14.26 8.72 -7.98
C GLY A 11 13.75 7.48 -7.23
N PHE A 12 13.10 7.72 -6.09
CA PHE A 12 12.67 6.68 -5.15
C PHE A 12 11.72 5.65 -5.77
N HIS A 13 12.02 4.38 -5.52
CA HIS A 13 11.23 3.23 -5.91
C HIS A 13 10.58 2.59 -4.67
N PRO A 14 9.39 1.96 -4.80
CA PRO A 14 8.80 1.25 -3.67
C PRO A 14 9.76 0.21 -3.06
N GLU A 15 10.62 -0.41 -3.88
CA GLU A 15 11.67 -1.36 -3.48
C GLU A 15 12.77 -0.77 -2.58
N ASP A 16 12.79 0.54 -2.37
CA ASP A 16 13.74 1.21 -1.48
C ASP A 16 13.29 1.21 0.00
N PHE A 17 12.08 0.70 0.28
CA PHE A 17 11.39 0.75 1.57
C PHE A 17 10.95 -0.65 2.07
N GLN A 18 10.59 -0.75 3.35
CA GLN A 18 10.06 -1.98 3.92
C GLN A 18 8.57 -2.14 3.57
N TRP A 19 8.20 -3.35 3.13
CA TRP A 19 6.84 -3.65 2.70
C TRP A 19 6.13 -4.51 3.72
N ARG A 20 5.00 -4.04 4.21
CA ARG A 20 4.05 -4.88 4.92
C ARG A 20 3.03 -5.45 3.95
N VAL A 21 3.00 -6.78 3.79
CA VAL A 21 2.13 -7.46 2.82
C VAL A 21 1.06 -8.29 3.53
N ARG A 22 -0.21 -7.91 3.37
CA ARG A 22 -1.35 -8.59 4.03
C ARG A 22 -2.33 -9.15 3.00
N LYS A 23 -3.06 -10.20 3.39
CA LYS A 23 -4.30 -10.58 2.70
C LYS A 23 -5.46 -9.90 3.39
N VAL A 24 -6.30 -9.20 2.64
CA VAL A 24 -7.46 -8.47 3.18
C VAL A 24 -8.71 -8.82 2.39
N PHE A 25 -9.89 -8.53 2.94
CA PHE A 25 -11.12 -8.61 2.17
C PHE A 25 -11.34 -7.31 1.40
N ASP A 26 -11.62 -7.43 0.11
CA ASP A 26 -12.09 -6.32 -0.71
C ASP A 26 -13.53 -5.91 -0.31
N TRP A 27 -14.04 -4.85 -0.92
CA TRP A 27 -15.39 -4.35 -0.68
C TRP A 27 -16.50 -5.34 -1.11
N CYS A 28 -16.17 -6.36 -1.93
CA CYS A 28 -17.06 -7.46 -2.32
C CYS A 28 -16.95 -8.68 -1.38
N GLY A 29 -16.03 -8.69 -0.41
CA GLY A 29 -15.74 -9.83 0.46
C GLY A 29 -14.84 -10.91 -0.16
N LYS A 30 -14.18 -10.64 -1.29
CA LYS A 30 -13.11 -11.50 -1.85
C LYS A 30 -11.77 -11.17 -1.20
N VAL A 31 -10.82 -12.10 -1.26
CA VAL A 31 -9.49 -11.87 -0.71
C VAL A 31 -8.61 -11.20 -1.75
N GLU A 32 -8.00 -10.07 -1.39
CA GLU A 32 -6.98 -9.35 -2.17
C GLU A 32 -5.68 -9.19 -1.36
N ILE A 33 -4.61 -8.77 -2.04
CA ILE A 33 -3.30 -8.49 -1.46
C ILE A 33 -3.17 -7.00 -1.25
N MET A 34 -2.87 -6.60 -0.01
CA MET A 34 -2.52 -5.23 0.36
C MET A 34 -1.00 -5.16 0.57
N ILE A 35 -0.34 -4.14 0.01
CA ILE A 35 1.05 -3.79 0.29
C ILE A 35 1.08 -2.37 0.85
N GLU A 36 1.69 -2.19 2.00
CA GLU A 36 1.90 -0.91 2.69
C GLU A 36 3.40 -0.66 2.87
N LEU A 37 3.84 0.58 2.67
CA LEU A 37 5.21 1.00 2.99
C LEU A 37 5.27 1.38 4.48
N GLU A 38 6.01 0.62 5.26
CA GLU A 38 5.97 0.69 6.74
C GLU A 38 6.39 2.07 7.28
N GLU A 39 7.31 2.72 6.59
CA GLU A 39 7.83 4.02 6.97
C GLU A 39 6.97 5.20 6.45
N LEU A 40 6.05 4.95 5.51
CA LEU A 40 5.26 5.98 4.84
C LEU A 40 3.78 5.79 5.14
N ASP A 41 3.30 6.42 6.21
CA ASP A 41 1.92 6.28 6.67
C ASP A 41 0.90 6.61 5.55
N GLY A 42 -0.06 5.72 5.37
CA GLY A 42 -1.08 5.80 4.32
C GLY A 42 -0.57 5.53 2.90
N CYS A 43 0.70 5.18 2.69
CA CYS A 43 1.22 4.78 1.39
C CYS A 43 1.05 3.28 1.18
N LEU A 44 -0.11 2.90 0.65
CA LEU A 44 -0.47 1.52 0.42
C LEU A 44 -1.18 1.31 -0.92
N SER A 45 -1.27 0.06 -1.35
CA SER A 45 -1.91 -0.35 -2.59
C SER A 45 -2.51 -1.75 -2.46
N PHE A 46 -3.51 -2.06 -3.28
CA PHE A 46 -4.24 -3.32 -3.30
C PHE A 46 -4.17 -3.99 -4.69
N GLY A 47 -4.34 -5.31 -4.75
CA GLY A 47 -4.49 -6.05 -6.00
C GLY A 47 -4.75 -7.53 -5.79
N ASP A 48 -5.24 -8.22 -6.81
CA ASP A 48 -5.50 -9.67 -6.74
C ASP A 48 -4.18 -10.46 -6.68
N THR A 49 -3.09 -9.85 -7.18
CA THR A 49 -1.74 -10.40 -7.13
C THR A 49 -0.73 -9.42 -6.53
N VAL A 50 0.40 -9.94 -6.04
CA VAL A 50 1.52 -9.11 -5.53
C VAL A 50 2.02 -8.16 -6.62
N ARG A 51 1.99 -8.60 -7.89
CA ARG A 51 2.40 -7.78 -9.04
C ARG A 51 1.49 -6.56 -9.19
N GLU A 52 0.17 -6.77 -9.16
CA GLU A 52 -0.81 -5.69 -9.29
C GLU A 52 -0.72 -4.71 -8.12
N ALA A 53 -0.68 -5.22 -6.89
CA ALA A 53 -0.53 -4.39 -5.70
C ALA A 53 0.76 -3.55 -5.77
N LYS A 54 1.87 -4.13 -6.25
CA LYS A 54 3.14 -3.42 -6.46
C LYS A 54 3.05 -2.33 -7.53
N ASP A 55 2.32 -2.56 -8.61
CA ASP A 55 2.18 -1.55 -9.66
C ASP A 55 1.38 -0.34 -9.18
N GLY A 56 0.30 -0.55 -8.40
CA GLY A 56 -0.40 0.56 -7.74
C GLY A 56 0.44 1.26 -6.67
N LEU A 57 1.39 0.55 -6.05
CA LEU A 57 2.27 1.13 -5.03
C LEU A 57 3.21 2.22 -5.58
N LYS A 58 3.59 2.13 -6.86
CA LYS A 58 4.37 3.18 -7.53
C LYS A 58 3.58 4.48 -7.64
N GLU A 59 2.29 4.38 -7.93
CA GLU A 59 1.40 5.54 -7.98
C GLU A 59 1.14 6.10 -6.58
N ALA A 60 0.89 5.23 -5.60
CA ALA A 60 0.72 5.62 -4.20
C ALA A 60 1.93 6.38 -3.67
N LEU A 61 3.15 5.88 -3.91
CA LEU A 61 4.40 6.53 -3.52
C LEU A 61 4.55 7.92 -4.17
N TYR A 62 4.27 8.01 -5.47
CA TYR A 62 4.31 9.29 -6.19
C TYR A 62 3.32 10.31 -5.58
N LEU A 63 2.08 9.89 -5.30
CA LEU A 63 1.08 10.75 -4.69
C LEU A 63 1.47 11.16 -3.27
N TRP A 64 2.07 10.25 -2.50
CA TRP A 64 2.55 10.51 -1.16
C TRP A 64 3.66 11.57 -1.16
N ILE A 65 4.67 11.41 -2.01
CA ILE A 65 5.77 12.37 -2.18
C ILE A 65 5.23 13.74 -2.61
N ARG A 66 4.28 13.77 -3.54
CA ARG A 66 3.66 15.01 -3.99
C ARG A 66 2.91 15.73 -2.87
N ARG A 67 2.33 15.00 -1.92
CA ARG A 67 1.54 15.56 -0.81
C ARG A 67 2.42 16.02 0.36
N HIS A 68 3.44 15.24 0.73
CA HIS A 68 4.24 15.49 1.94
C HIS A 68 5.61 16.14 1.64
N GLY A 69 6.09 16.00 0.40
CA GLY A 69 7.40 16.46 -0.05
C GLY A 69 8.49 15.41 0.15
N GLU A 70 9.50 15.44 -0.73
CA GLU A 70 10.63 14.49 -0.72
C GLU A 70 11.46 14.54 0.57
N GLN A 71 11.46 15.67 1.29
CA GLN A 71 12.22 15.84 2.53
C GLN A 71 11.72 14.99 3.70
N GLN A 72 10.50 14.45 3.60
CA GLN A 72 9.92 13.58 4.62
C GLN A 72 10.18 12.10 4.35
N LEU A 73 10.87 11.76 3.26
CA LEU A 73 11.23 10.39 2.97
C LEU A 73 12.33 9.90 3.93
N PRO A 74 12.22 8.67 4.44
CA PRO A 74 13.28 8.06 5.22
C PRO A 74 14.49 7.74 4.32
N GLU A 75 15.62 7.43 4.95
CA GLU A 75 16.79 6.92 4.23
C GLU A 75 16.46 5.59 3.54
N VAL A 76 16.82 5.49 2.26
CA VAL A 76 16.66 4.27 1.46
C VAL A 76 17.44 3.12 2.09
N GLN A 77 16.75 2.03 2.40
CA GLN A 77 17.37 0.84 2.96
C GLN A 77 17.55 -0.21 1.86
N GLN A 78 18.78 -0.66 1.63
CA GLN A 78 19.08 -1.73 0.66
C GLN A 78 18.82 -3.15 1.20
N SER A 79 18.06 -3.31 2.30
CA SER A 79 17.90 -4.59 2.99
C SER A 79 16.48 -5.17 2.94
N ALA A 80 16.41 -6.48 3.21
CA ALA A 80 15.30 -7.37 2.94
C ALA A 80 13.92 -6.84 3.36
N HIS A 81 12.96 -6.89 2.43
CA HIS A 81 11.55 -6.56 2.66
C HIS A 81 10.94 -7.50 3.71
N LEU A 82 10.42 -6.92 4.79
CA LEU A 82 9.78 -7.66 5.87
C LEU A 82 8.36 -8.09 5.47
N ILE A 83 8.22 -9.25 4.84
CA ILE A 83 6.89 -9.81 4.48
C ILE A 83 6.17 -10.30 5.75
N ILE A 84 5.43 -9.43 6.42
CA ILE A 84 4.53 -9.82 7.53
C ILE A 84 3.19 -10.26 6.94
N LEU A 85 3.03 -11.56 6.71
CA LEU A 85 1.74 -12.16 6.36
C LEU A 85 0.84 -12.23 7.59
N GLU A 86 0.20 -11.11 7.95
CA GLU A 86 -0.91 -11.18 8.89
C GLU A 86 -2.08 -11.96 8.25
N PRO A 87 -2.74 -12.84 9.03
CA PRO A 87 -3.92 -13.54 8.54
C PRO A 87 -5.00 -12.52 8.14
N PRO A 88 -5.78 -12.81 7.09
CA PRO A 88 -6.90 -11.93 6.76
C PRO A 88 -7.84 -11.82 7.96
N MET A 89 -8.50 -10.67 8.04
CA MET A 89 -9.66 -10.47 8.89
C MET A 89 -10.59 -11.68 8.74
N THR A 90 -11.20 -12.14 9.82
CA THR A 90 -12.19 -13.21 9.78
C THR A 90 -13.48 -12.72 9.12
N THR A 91 -14.26 -13.62 8.51
CA THR A 91 -15.58 -13.27 7.95
C THR A 91 -16.50 -12.61 8.99
N LYS A 92 -16.35 -12.98 10.27
CA LYS A 92 -17.09 -12.38 11.38
C LYS A 92 -16.73 -10.90 11.58
N GLU A 93 -15.44 -10.58 11.57
CA GLU A 93 -14.95 -9.20 11.68
C GLU A 93 -15.36 -8.37 10.46
N PHE A 94 -15.31 -8.94 9.25
CA PHE A 94 -15.78 -8.28 8.03
C PHE A 94 -17.26 -7.88 8.11
N HIS A 95 -18.12 -8.80 8.56
CA HIS A 95 -19.53 -8.50 8.77
C HIS A 95 -19.74 -7.46 9.87
N HIS A 96 -18.97 -7.55 10.96
CA HIS A 96 -19.06 -6.58 12.04
C HIS A 96 -18.73 -5.15 11.58
N VAL A 97 -17.63 -4.96 10.85
CA VAL A 97 -17.25 -3.65 10.28
C VAL A 97 -18.35 -3.12 9.36
N ASN A 98 -18.88 -3.96 8.48
CA ASN A 98 -19.96 -3.56 7.57
C ASN A 98 -21.26 -3.19 8.30
N ASP A 99 -21.58 -3.89 9.40
CA ASP A 99 -22.76 -3.58 10.21
C ASP A 99 -22.58 -2.25 10.96
N GLU A 100 -21.38 -1.93 11.44
CA GLU A 100 -21.10 -0.63 12.05
C GLU A 100 -21.19 0.52 11.03
N VAL A 101 -20.65 0.35 9.82
CA VAL A 101 -20.77 1.35 8.74
C VAL A 101 -22.24 1.61 8.38
N LYS A 102 -23.08 0.57 8.33
CA LYS A 102 -24.52 0.73 8.07
C LYS A 102 -25.26 1.54 9.14
N LYS A 103 -24.79 1.53 10.40
CA LYS A 103 -25.39 2.30 11.50
C LYS A 103 -25.00 3.78 11.47
N MET A 104 -23.95 4.13 10.73
CA MET A 104 -23.48 5.51 10.58
C MET A 104 -24.18 6.28 9.44
N ASN A 105 -25.01 5.60 8.64
CA ASN A 105 -25.91 6.17 7.63
C ASN A 105 -27.35 6.22 8.15
#